data_AF-A0A2C9CGL3-F1
#
_entry.id   AF-A0A2C9CGL3-F1
#
_cell.length_a   1.000
_cell.length_b   1.000
_cell.length_c   1.000
_cell.angle_alpha   90.00
_cell.angle_beta   90.00
_cell.angle_gamma   90.00
#
_symmetry.space_group_name_H-M   'P 1'
#
loop_
_entity.id
_entity.type
_entity.pdbx_description
1 polymer ?
#
loop_
_entity_poly.entity_id
_entity_poly.type
_entity_poly.pdbx_seq_one_letter_code
_entity_poly.pdbx_strand_id
1 'polypeptide(L)' 'MITITNNEINKEAFEVLFKELGVSKTIRFINQFSAGKGNYTEMKDKIFKGMTVDDIVSEIESNKDLP' A
#
# COMPACT_ATOMS: atom_id res chain seq x y z
N MET A 1 -13.79 6.25 31.59
CA MET A 1 -12.56 5.81 30.90
C MET A 1 -12.73 6.12 29.44
N ILE A 2 -11.81 6.86 28.83
CA ILE A 2 -11.85 7.12 27.38
C ILE A 2 -11.31 5.84 26.73
N THR A 3 -12.15 5.13 25.97
CA THR A 3 -11.78 3.89 25.30
C THR A 3 -11.28 4.22 23.90
N ILE A 4 -10.01 4.65 23.79
CA ILE A 4 -9.38 4.86 22.48
C ILE A 4 -8.99 3.48 21.93
N THR A 5 -9.37 3.21 20.69
CA THR A 5 -8.99 1.99 19.99
C THR A 5 -7.56 2.07 19.49
N ASN A 6 -6.88 0.93 19.34
CA ASN A 6 -5.54 0.89 18.75
C ASN A 6 -5.52 1.52 17.33
N ASN A 7 -6.64 1.46 16.60
CA ASN A 7 -6.74 2.07 15.27
C ASN A 7 -6.73 3.60 15.35
N GLU A 8 -7.39 4.20 16.33
CA GLU A 8 -7.37 5.65 16.55
C GLU A 8 -5.97 6.12 16.96
N ILE A 9 -5.30 5.39 17.86
CA ILE A 9 -3.90 5.67 18.24
C ILE A 9 -2.96 5.56 17.02
N ASN A 10 -3.13 4.51 16.20
CA ASN A 10 -2.31 4.33 15.00
C ASN A 10 -2.54 5.44 13.97
N LYS A 11 -3.78 5.91 13.83
CA LYS A 11 -4.11 7.02 12.92
C LYS A 11 -3.41 8.31 13.36
N GLU A 12 -3.52 8.66 14.64
CA GLU A 12 -2.83 9.83 15.20
C GLU A 12 -1.30 9.72 15.04
N ALA A 13 -0.73 8.54 15.31
CA ALA A 13 0.69 8.30 15.12
C ALA A 13 1.12 8.47 13.66
N PHE A 14 0.35 7.96 12.70
CA PHE A 14 0.66 8.12 11.27
C PHE A 14 0.60 9.59 10.83
N GLU A 15 -0.38 10.36 11.30
CA GLU A 15 -0.48 11.79 11.00
C GLU A 15 0.76 12.56 11.49
N VAL A 16 1.21 12.28 12.72
CA VAL A 16 2.45 12.87 13.26
C VAL A 16 3.67 12.44 12.44
N LEU A 17 3.81 11.15 12.16
CA LEU A 17 4.96 10.65 11.40
C LEU A 17 5.00 11.23 9.97
N PHE A 18 3.86 11.31 9.28
CA PHE A 18 3.80 11.93 7.96
C PHE A 18 4.20 13.39 7.97
N LYS A 19 3.77 14.15 8.99
CA LYS A 19 4.13 15.55 9.17
C LYS A 19 5.62 15.75 9.39
N GLU A 20 6.23 14.94 10.25
CA GLU A 20 7.61 15.16 10.71
C GLU A 20 8.67 14.48 9.82
N LEU A 21 8.36 13.31 9.26
CA LEU A 21 9.31 12.51 8.48
C LEU A 21 9.07 12.58 6.97
N GLY A 22 7.85 12.96 6.56
CA GLY A 22 7.40 12.87 5.18
C GLY A 22 7.06 11.43 4.76
N VAL A 23 6.21 11.32 3.74
CA VAL A 23 5.59 10.05 3.29
C VAL A 23 6.60 8.92 3.09
N SER A 24 7.69 9.15 2.35
CA SER A 24 8.66 8.10 2.02
C SER A 24 9.35 7.50 3.25
N LYS A 25 9.78 8.35 4.20
CA LYS A 25 10.45 7.90 5.42
C LYS A 25 9.46 7.22 6.37
N THR A 26 8.24 7.71 6.48
CA THR A 26 7.17 7.10 7.30
C THR A 26 6.83 5.69 6.82
N ILE A 27 6.67 5.48 5.50
CA ILE A 27 6.40 4.14 4.96
C ILE A 27 7.56 3.18 5.23
N ARG A 28 8.82 3.62 5.05
CA ARG A 28 9.99 2.80 5.43
C ARG A 28 10.01 2.47 6.92
N PHE A 29 9.71 3.45 7.78
CA PHE A 29 9.65 3.28 9.23
C PHE A 29 8.58 2.26 9.63
N ILE A 30 7.39 2.30 9.02
CA ILE A 30 6.34 1.33 9.30
C ILE A 30 6.78 -0.06 8.85
N ASN A 31 7.28 -0.19 7.62
CA ASN A 31 7.71 -1.44 7.01
C ASN A 31 8.87 -2.14 7.74
N GLN A 32 9.63 -1.43 8.58
CA GLN A 32 10.69 -2.07 9.38
C GLN A 32 10.14 -2.84 10.60
N PHE A 33 8.93 -2.50 11.05
CA PHE A 33 8.28 -3.10 12.21
C PHE A 33 7.08 -3.98 11.82
N SER A 34 6.49 -3.75 10.65
CA SER A 34 5.58 -4.69 10.03
C SER A 34 6.35 -5.68 9.20
N ALA A 35 6.42 -6.95 9.63
CA ALA A 35 6.68 -8.02 8.68
C ALA A 35 5.58 -7.93 7.61
N GLY A 36 5.96 -7.54 6.38
CA GLY A 36 5.04 -7.53 5.26
C GLY A 36 4.27 -8.85 5.24
N LYS A 37 2.93 -8.79 5.18
CA LYS A 37 2.12 -10.00 5.12
C LYS A 37 2.03 -10.47 3.68
N GLY A 38 2.27 -11.76 3.47
CA GLY A 38 2.20 -12.40 2.16
C GLY A 38 3.50 -12.34 1.36
N ASN A 39 3.58 -13.13 0.31
CA ASN A 39 4.72 -13.16 -0.61
C ASN A 39 4.37 -12.29 -1.83
N TYR A 40 4.89 -11.05 -1.88
CA TYR A 40 4.67 -10.13 -3.00
C TYR A 40 5.09 -10.75 -4.33
N THR A 41 6.15 -11.57 -4.35
CA THR A 41 6.61 -12.26 -5.56
C THR A 41 5.57 -13.26 -6.04
N GLU A 42 5.03 -14.09 -5.15
CA GLU A 42 3.94 -15.03 -5.50
C GLU A 42 2.67 -14.31 -5.92
N MET A 43 2.32 -13.21 -5.24
CA MET A 43 1.13 -12.43 -5.57
C MET A 43 1.27 -11.74 -6.94
N LYS A 44 2.44 -11.16 -7.21
CA LYS A 44 2.78 -10.54 -8.49
C LYS A 44 2.73 -11.57 -9.62
N ASP A 45 3.32 -12.74 -9.42
CA ASP A 45 3.25 -13.82 -10.40
C ASP A 45 1.80 -14.28 -10.61
N LYS A 46 1.00 -14.43 -9.55
CA LYS A 46 -0.40 -14.84 -9.71
C LYS A 46 -1.21 -13.84 -10.54
N ILE A 47 -0.95 -12.54 -10.40
CA ILE A 47 -1.73 -11.47 -11.04
C ILE A 47 -1.21 -11.17 -12.45
N PHE A 48 0.11 -11.12 -12.64
CA PHE A 48 0.73 -10.55 -13.85
C PHE A 48 1.54 -11.56 -14.68
N LYS A 49 1.55 -12.85 -14.32
CA LYS A 49 2.34 -13.85 -15.05
C LYS A 49 1.92 -13.92 -16.51
N GLY A 50 2.90 -13.71 -17.39
CA GLY A 50 2.71 -13.75 -18.83
C GLY A 50 2.21 -12.44 -19.44
N MET A 51 1.96 -11.41 -18.63
CA MET A 51 1.62 -10.07 -19.13
C MET A 51 2.87 -9.25 -19.34
N THR A 52 2.93 -8.56 -20.47
CA THR A 52 3.88 -7.47 -20.71
C THR A 52 3.38 -6.19 -20.06
N VAL A 53 4.26 -5.19 -19.96
CA VAL A 53 3.85 -3.86 -19.48
C VAL A 53 2.81 -3.25 -20.42
N ASP A 54 2.95 -3.47 -21.73
CA ASP A 54 2.01 -2.96 -22.74
C ASP A 54 0.62 -3.59 -22.58
N ASP A 55 0.54 -4.88 -22.21
CA ASP A 55 -0.73 -5.56 -21.91
C ASP A 55 -1.43 -4.91 -20.70
N ILE A 56 -0.66 -4.61 -19.64
CA ILE A 56 -1.19 -3.98 -18.42
C ILE A 56 -1.69 -2.55 -18.71
N VAL A 57 -0.93 -1.77 -19.50
CA VAL A 57 -1.32 -0.41 -19.88
C VAL A 57 -2.60 -0.43 -20.73
N SER A 58 -2.67 -1.35 -21.70
CA SER A 58 -3.85 -1.51 -22.57
C SER A 58 -5.11 -1.88 -21.77
N GLU A 59 -4.98 -2.71 -20.73
CA GLU A 59 -6.08 -3.07 -19.83
C GLU A 59 -6.56 -1.87 -18.98
N ILE A 60 -5.63 -1.03 -18.49
CA ILE A 60 -5.96 0.19 -17.75
C ILE A 60 -6.72 1.19 -18.64
N GLU A 61 -6.27 1.36 -19.89
CA GLU A 61 -6.91 2.24 -20.86
C GLU A 61 -8.29 1.73 -21.25
N SER A 62 -8.43 0.42 -21.50
CA SER A 62 -9.72 -0.20 -21.83
C SER A 62 -10.75 -0.11 -20.70
N ASN A 63 -10.30 -0.12 -19.44
CA ASN A 63 -11.19 0.04 -18.28
C ASN A 63 -11.57 1.49 -17.98
N LYS A 64 -10.85 2.48 -18.54
CA LYS A 64 -11.17 3.91 -18.41
C LYS A 64 -12.36 4.34 -19.27
N ASP A 65 -12.68 3.56 -20.30
CA ASP A 65 -13.76 3.82 -21.26
C ASP A 65 -15.08 3.11 -20.91
N LEU A 66 -15.19 2.52 -19.71
CA LEU A 66 -16.47 1.99 -19.21
C LEU A 66 -17.29 3.12 -18.55
N PRO A 67 -18.58 3.30 -18.93
CA PRO A 67 -19.44 4.38 -18.45
C PRO A 67 -19.73 4.34 -16.95
#